data_AF-A0A1G4TJ20-F1
#
_entry.id   AF-A0A1G4TJ20-F1
#
_cell.length_a   1.000
_cell.length_b   1.000
_cell.length_c   1.000
_cell.angle_alpha   90.00
_cell.angle_beta   90.00
_cell.angle_gamma   90.00
#
_symmetry.space_group_name_H-M   'P 1'
#
loop_
_entity.id
_entity.type
_entity.pdbx_description
1 polymer ?
#
loop_
_entity_poly.entity_id
_entity_poly.type
_entity_poly.pdbx_seq_one_letter_code
_entity_poly.pdbx_strand_id
1 'polypeptide(L)'
;MKKIVICNIPMRENVAKTVYSSEDSSLPVSEKPYRYPINSFLSQTITNQDDLKIILLIKKDGNVFYEKNTEDYRREIEDICVENGATAEFVFIDTDFSQDKENHEQLMGRIVDEIEIGAHVMVDITYGPKDLPIVIFTALSFAEKFLKCEIENIVYGQATFEGDKVVESRICDMIPLYCLSSVTNTIKCDDPQKARKMLKSLLSI
;
A
#
# COMPACT_ATOMS: atom_id res chain seq x y z
N MET A 1 8.97 -11.88 12.33
CA MET A 1 9.47 -11.36 11.04
C MET A 1 9.15 -9.88 10.99
N LYS A 2 10.06 -9.04 10.49
CA LYS A 2 9.78 -7.60 10.39
C LYS A 2 8.87 -7.34 9.20
N LYS A 3 7.70 -6.77 9.46
CA LYS A 3 6.70 -6.42 8.45
C LYS A 3 6.49 -4.91 8.45
N ILE A 4 6.64 -4.28 7.29
CA ILE A 4 6.41 -2.85 7.10
C ILE A 4 5.12 -2.66 6.33
N VAL A 5 4.21 -1.87 6.87
CA VAL A 5 2.93 -1.53 6.24
C VAL A 5 2.95 -0.05 5.87
N ILE A 6 2.84 0.28 4.59
CA ILE A 6 2.73 1.67 4.12
C ILE A 6 1.28 1.95 3.75
N CYS A 7 0.65 2.95 4.36
CA CYS A 7 -0.74 3.31 4.07
C CYS A 7 -0.90 4.83 4.00
N ASN A 8 -1.69 5.31 3.05
CA ASN A 8 -2.04 6.73 2.97
C ASN A 8 -3.35 7.01 3.72
N ILE A 9 -3.31 8.02 4.60
CA ILE A 9 -4.48 8.51 5.31
C ILE A 9 -5.28 9.47 4.42
N PRO A 10 -6.58 9.22 4.16
CA PRO A 10 -7.39 10.10 3.33
C PRO A 10 -7.75 11.41 4.06
N MET A 11 -7.92 12.48 3.28
CA MET A 11 -8.41 13.79 3.74
C MET A 11 -9.94 13.89 3.81
N ARG A 12 -10.68 12.85 3.40
CA ARG A 12 -12.14 12.90 3.38
C ARG A 12 -12.70 12.71 4.80
N GLU A 13 -13.80 13.39 5.12
CA GLU A 13 -14.44 13.30 6.44
C GLU A 13 -14.88 11.87 6.79
N ASN A 14 -15.49 11.19 5.82
CA ASN A 14 -16.10 9.88 6.03
C ASN A 14 -15.35 8.80 5.24
N VAL A 15 -14.74 7.87 5.98
CA VAL A 15 -14.17 6.63 5.45
C VAL A 15 -15.08 5.49 5.91
N ALA A 16 -15.79 4.89 4.95
CA ALA A 16 -16.76 3.84 5.24
C ALA A 16 -16.06 2.59 5.79
N LYS A 17 -16.66 1.95 6.80
CA LYS A 17 -16.32 0.59 7.21
C LYS A 17 -17.06 -0.40 6.31
N THR A 18 -16.34 -1.29 5.65
CA THR A 18 -16.91 -2.25 4.71
C THR A 18 -16.29 -3.62 4.89
N VAL A 19 -17.05 -4.67 4.56
CA VAL A 19 -16.50 -6.02 4.39
C VAL A 19 -15.95 -6.09 2.97
N TYR A 20 -14.70 -6.52 2.83
CA TYR A 20 -14.04 -6.64 1.52
C TYR A 20 -14.13 -8.08 1.04
N SER A 21 -14.42 -8.28 -0.25
CA SER A 21 -14.27 -9.57 -0.92
C SER A 21 -12.97 -9.63 -1.75
N SER A 22 -12.45 -10.83 -1.98
CA SER A 22 -11.33 -11.09 -2.91
C SER A 22 -11.82 -12.06 -3.98
N GLU A 23 -12.13 -11.57 -5.19
CA GLU A 23 -12.77 -12.39 -6.23
C GLU A 23 -11.88 -13.56 -6.70
N ASP A 24 -10.58 -13.32 -6.83
CA ASP A 24 -9.60 -14.32 -7.24
C ASP A 24 -9.01 -15.12 -6.06
N SER A 25 -9.49 -14.87 -4.83
CA SER A 25 -8.95 -15.42 -3.58
C SER A 25 -7.44 -15.20 -3.39
N SER A 26 -6.84 -14.23 -4.09
CA SER A 26 -5.40 -13.93 -3.98
C SER A 26 -5.03 -13.34 -2.61
N LEU A 27 -5.97 -12.64 -1.97
CA LEU A 27 -5.79 -11.98 -0.68
C LEU A 27 -6.81 -12.53 0.33
N PRO A 28 -6.40 -13.16 1.44
CA PRO A 28 -7.31 -13.48 2.53
C PRO A 28 -7.91 -12.19 3.10
N VAL A 29 -9.22 -12.20 3.32
CA VAL A 29 -9.99 -11.05 3.83
C VAL A 29 -10.85 -11.47 5.01
N SER A 30 -11.13 -10.51 5.88
CA SER A 30 -11.99 -10.71 7.04
C SER A 30 -13.46 -10.55 6.70
N GLU A 31 -14.30 -11.31 7.40
CA GLU A 31 -15.76 -11.08 7.47
C GLU A 31 -16.11 -9.86 8.36
N LYS A 32 -15.14 -9.32 9.11
CA LYS A 32 -15.32 -8.07 9.88
C LYS A 32 -15.16 -6.84 8.97
N PRO A 33 -15.91 -5.75 9.23
CA PRO A 33 -15.80 -4.55 8.42
C PRO A 33 -14.60 -3.68 8.85
N TYR A 34 -13.82 -3.23 7.86
CA TYR A 34 -12.65 -2.35 8.05
C TYR A 34 -12.78 -1.10 7.19
N ARG A 35 -12.09 -0.02 7.58
CA ARG A 35 -12.02 1.22 6.77
C ARG A 35 -10.96 1.15 5.67
N TYR A 36 -9.95 0.35 5.92
CA TYR A 36 -8.78 0.20 5.07
C TYR A 36 -8.68 -1.27 4.64
N PRO A 37 -8.60 -1.56 3.33
CA PRO A 37 -8.55 -2.94 2.85
C PRO A 37 -7.34 -3.68 3.38
N ILE A 38 -6.19 -3.02 3.55
CA ILE A 38 -5.01 -3.66 4.13
C ILE A 38 -5.26 -4.15 5.56
N ASN A 39 -6.09 -3.48 6.35
CA ASN A 39 -6.41 -3.92 7.71
C ASN A 39 -7.27 -5.20 7.69
N SER A 40 -8.17 -5.34 6.71
CA SER A 40 -8.90 -6.59 6.50
C SER A 40 -7.94 -7.74 6.20
N PHE A 41 -6.97 -7.53 5.31
CA PHE A 41 -5.93 -8.50 4.99
C PHE A 41 -5.04 -8.83 6.20
N LEU A 42 -4.49 -7.81 6.88
CA LEU A 42 -3.61 -7.97 8.04
C LEU A 42 -4.29 -8.75 9.18
N SER A 43 -5.59 -8.53 9.39
CA SER A 43 -6.35 -9.27 10.40
C SER A 43 -6.39 -10.79 10.17
N GLN A 44 -6.08 -11.25 8.96
CA GLN A 44 -6.05 -12.66 8.58
C GLN A 44 -4.63 -13.22 8.42
N THR A 45 -3.61 -12.37 8.33
CA THR A 45 -2.24 -12.80 7.95
C THR A 45 -1.18 -12.49 8.99
N ILE A 46 -1.46 -11.59 9.94
CA ILE A 46 -0.53 -11.26 11.02
C ILE A 46 -0.60 -12.31 12.12
N THR A 47 0.57 -12.66 12.66
CA THR A 47 0.72 -13.60 13.77
C THR A 47 1.57 -12.98 14.88
N ASN A 48 1.60 -13.62 16.06
CA ASN A 48 2.45 -13.21 17.18
C ASN A 48 3.96 -13.31 16.90
N GLN A 49 4.37 -13.85 15.76
CA GLN A 49 5.77 -13.87 15.34
C GLN A 49 6.15 -12.61 14.55
N ASP A 50 5.17 -11.79 14.17
CA ASP A 50 5.38 -10.58 13.38
C ASP A 50 5.66 -9.36 14.25
N ASP A 51 6.61 -8.53 13.81
CA ASP A 51 6.89 -7.21 14.37
C ASP A 51 6.54 -6.16 13.31
N LEU A 52 5.47 -5.40 13.57
CA LEU A 52 4.91 -4.46 12.60
C LEU A 52 5.49 -3.06 12.77
N LYS A 53 5.92 -2.47 11.66
CA LYS A 53 6.15 -1.03 11.54
C LYS A 53 5.16 -0.46 10.54
N ILE A 54 4.31 0.44 11.00
CA ILE A 54 3.28 1.10 10.21
C ILE A 54 3.79 2.48 9.81
N ILE A 55 3.94 2.73 8.52
CA ILE A 55 4.29 4.03 7.94
C ILE A 55 3.01 4.65 7.39
N LEU A 56 2.53 5.70 8.05
CA LEU A 56 1.35 6.44 7.61
C LEU A 56 1.74 7.70 6.85
N LEU A 57 1.30 7.78 5.60
CA LEU A 57 1.46 8.96 4.77
C LEU A 57 0.26 9.88 5.03
N ILE A 58 0.53 11.04 5.62
CA ILE A 58 -0.50 11.96 6.07
C ILE A 58 -0.43 13.22 5.23
N LYS A 59 -1.52 13.52 4.52
CA LYS A 59 -1.67 14.79 3.82
C LYS A 59 -2.41 15.77 4.71
N LYS A 60 -1.72 16.79 5.19
CA LYS A 60 -2.32 17.83 6.03
C LYS A 60 -3.08 18.82 5.15
N ASP A 61 -4.40 18.87 5.33
CA ASP A 61 -5.27 19.85 4.68
C ASP A 61 -5.90 20.78 5.72
N GLY A 62 -6.60 21.82 5.24
CA GLY A 62 -7.25 22.79 6.13
C GLY A 62 -8.43 22.22 6.92
N ASN A 63 -8.93 21.02 6.60
CA ASN A 63 -10.15 20.47 7.18
C ASN A 63 -9.88 19.47 8.33
N VAL A 64 -8.61 19.19 8.64
CA VAL A 64 -8.13 18.36 9.78
C VAL A 64 -8.73 16.95 9.90
N PHE A 65 -9.47 16.47 8.90
CA PHE A 65 -10.07 15.13 8.90
C PHE A 65 -9.02 14.01 8.97
N TYR A 66 -7.79 14.28 8.53
CA TYR A 66 -6.68 13.33 8.63
C TYR A 66 -6.41 12.90 10.08
N GLU A 67 -6.66 13.74 11.10
CA GLU A 67 -6.42 13.41 12.51
C GLU A 67 -7.32 12.28 12.96
N LYS A 68 -8.64 12.43 12.70
CA LYS A 68 -9.62 11.40 12.98
C LYS A 68 -9.35 10.12 12.20
N ASN A 69 -9.01 10.24 10.91
CA ASN A 69 -8.74 9.07 10.06
C ASN A 69 -7.46 8.32 10.48
N THR A 70 -6.46 9.04 10.98
CA THR A 70 -5.23 8.47 11.55
C THR A 70 -5.53 7.70 12.83
N GLU A 71 -6.34 8.26 13.73
CA GLU A 71 -6.78 7.61 14.96
C GLU A 71 -7.66 6.38 14.67
N ASP A 72 -8.59 6.50 13.72
CA ASP A 72 -9.43 5.39 13.27
C ASP A 72 -8.58 4.25 12.67
N TYR A 73 -7.52 4.57 11.91
CA TYR A 73 -6.57 3.58 11.38
C TYR A 73 -5.80 2.90 12.51
N ARG A 74 -5.24 3.69 13.44
CA ARG A 74 -4.45 3.19 14.57
C ARG A 74 -5.24 2.20 15.40
N ARG A 75 -6.49 2.54 15.75
CA ARG A 75 -7.37 1.64 16.53
C ARG A 75 -7.60 0.31 15.82
N GLU A 76 -7.84 0.32 14.51
CA GLU A 76 -8.02 -0.93 13.76
C GLU A 76 -6.76 -1.82 13.81
N ILE A 77 -5.56 -1.24 13.69
CA ILE A 77 -4.32 -1.99 13.83
C ILE A 77 -4.09 -2.48 15.26
N GLU A 78 -4.36 -1.66 16.26
CA GLU A 78 -4.23 -2.04 17.67
C GLU A 78 -5.16 -3.20 18.02
N ASP A 79 -6.42 -3.16 17.56
CA ASP A 79 -7.38 -4.26 17.71
C ASP A 79 -6.86 -5.54 17.02
N ILE A 80 -6.34 -5.44 15.79
CA ILE A 80 -5.73 -6.56 15.07
C ILE A 80 -4.54 -7.14 15.87
N CYS A 81 -3.68 -6.28 16.41
CA CYS A 81 -2.51 -6.70 17.18
C CYS A 81 -2.92 -7.42 18.47
N VAL A 82 -3.93 -6.92 19.18
CA VAL A 82 -4.48 -7.57 20.39
C VAL A 82 -5.06 -8.95 20.06
N GLU A 83 -5.84 -9.05 18.99
CA GLU A 83 -6.46 -10.32 18.57
C GLU A 83 -5.43 -11.39 18.15
N ASN A 84 -4.29 -10.96 17.57
CA ASN A 84 -3.27 -11.87 17.02
C ASN A 84 -2.01 -12.00 17.89
N GLY A 85 -1.94 -11.30 19.02
CA GLY A 85 -0.78 -11.30 19.92
C GLY A 85 0.48 -10.66 19.30
N ALA A 86 0.30 -9.68 18.42
CA ALA A 86 1.37 -8.95 17.74
C ALA A 86 1.57 -7.55 18.33
N THR A 87 2.59 -6.83 17.87
CA THR A 87 2.84 -5.43 18.23
C THR A 87 3.06 -4.58 16.99
N ALA A 88 2.69 -3.30 17.07
CA ALA A 88 2.89 -2.33 16.00
C ALA A 88 3.53 -1.04 16.51
N GLU A 89 4.57 -0.58 15.80
CA GLU A 89 5.13 0.75 15.89
C GLU A 89 4.53 1.64 14.79
N PHE A 90 4.30 2.92 15.06
CA PHE A 90 3.76 3.86 14.07
C PHE A 90 4.75 5.00 13.78
N VAL A 91 4.97 5.24 12.49
CA VAL A 91 5.72 6.37 11.95
C VAL A 91 4.80 7.19 11.06
N PHE A 92 4.89 8.51 11.18
CA PHE A 92 4.04 9.46 10.45
C PHE A 92 4.90 10.29 9.50
N ILE A 93 4.57 10.22 8.20
CA ILE A 93 5.22 11.02 7.16
C ILE A 93 4.21 12.05 6.66
N ASP A 94 4.36 13.29 7.10
CA ASP A 94 3.62 14.42 6.54
C ASP A 94 3.97 14.62 5.06
N THR A 95 2.95 14.83 4.23
CA THR A 95 3.06 15.09 2.80
C THR A 95 2.42 16.43 2.46
N ASP A 96 3.07 17.20 1.58
CA ASP A 96 2.59 18.51 1.16
C ASP A 96 1.40 18.39 0.18
N PHE A 97 0.63 19.48 0.05
CA PHE A 97 -0.48 19.56 -0.89
C PHE A 97 -0.03 19.57 -2.35
N SER A 98 1.09 20.25 -2.64
CA SER A 98 1.56 20.46 -4.02
C SER A 98 2.15 19.18 -4.64
N GLN A 99 2.08 19.10 -5.97
CA GLN A 99 2.58 17.97 -6.76
C GLN A 99 3.88 18.33 -7.49
N ASP A 100 4.70 19.16 -6.86
CA ASP A 100 5.96 19.61 -7.42
C ASP A 100 7.05 18.57 -7.24
N LYS A 101 8.02 18.57 -8.17
CA LYS A 101 9.13 17.60 -8.21
C LYS A 101 9.82 17.40 -6.85
N GLU A 102 10.13 18.50 -6.16
CA GLU A 102 10.82 18.46 -4.87
C GLU A 102 10.03 17.68 -3.83
N ASN A 103 8.71 17.84 -3.78
CA ASN A 103 7.85 17.13 -2.85
C ASN A 103 7.80 15.62 -3.14
N HIS A 104 7.83 15.23 -4.41
CA HIS A 104 7.93 13.81 -4.79
C HIS A 104 9.27 13.19 -4.40
N GLU A 105 10.38 13.89 -4.64
CA GLU A 105 11.72 13.43 -4.29
C GLU A 105 11.91 13.30 -2.76
N GLN A 106 11.45 14.30 -2.00
CA GLN A 106 11.50 14.27 -0.54
C GLN A 106 10.63 13.16 0.04
N LEU A 107 9.41 12.98 -0.48
CA LEU A 107 8.52 11.90 -0.03
C LEU A 107 9.14 10.52 -0.29
N MET A 108 9.68 10.29 -1.48
CA MET A 108 10.37 9.03 -1.79
C MET A 108 11.52 8.78 -0.80
N GLY A 109 12.38 9.78 -0.56
CA GLY A 109 13.50 9.66 0.38
C GLY A 109 13.05 9.29 1.78
N ARG A 110 12.03 9.99 2.31
CA ARG A 110 11.49 9.73 3.65
C ARG A 110 10.84 8.36 3.79
N ILE A 111 10.18 7.86 2.75
CA ILE A 111 9.65 6.48 2.75
C ILE A 111 10.81 5.49 2.84
N VAL A 112 11.86 5.68 2.03
CA VAL A 112 13.04 4.79 2.01
C VAL A 112 13.78 4.81 3.34
N ASP A 113 13.96 5.97 3.97
CA ASP A 113 14.63 6.12 5.27
C ASP A 113 13.95 5.30 6.37
N GLU A 114 12.63 5.09 6.25
CA GLU A 114 11.85 4.33 7.22
C GLU A 114 11.76 2.82 6.90
N ILE A 115 12.17 2.39 5.70
CA ILE A 115 12.19 0.99 5.31
C ILE A 115 13.46 0.32 5.86
N GLU A 116 13.28 -0.71 6.68
CA GLU A 116 14.36 -1.48 7.26
C GLU A 116 14.92 -2.52 6.29
N ILE A 117 16.23 -2.79 6.38
CA ILE A 117 16.91 -3.79 5.55
C ILE A 117 16.35 -5.19 5.81
N GLY A 118 15.97 -5.89 4.75
CA GLY A 118 15.46 -7.26 4.82
C GLY A 118 14.00 -7.37 5.30
N ALA A 119 13.27 -6.26 5.34
CA ALA A 119 11.87 -6.26 5.75
C ALA A 119 10.93 -6.79 4.65
N HIS A 120 9.78 -7.28 5.10
CA HIS A 120 8.66 -7.65 4.25
C HIS A 120 7.71 -6.46 4.15
N VAL A 121 7.50 -5.92 2.96
CA VAL A 121 6.78 -4.65 2.75
C VAL A 121 5.42 -4.93 2.12
N MET A 122 4.38 -4.40 2.76
CA MET A 122 3.00 -4.39 2.28
C MET A 122 2.52 -2.95 2.15
N VAL A 123 1.71 -2.66 1.13
CA VAL A 123 1.28 -1.29 0.82
C VAL A 123 -0.21 -1.24 0.55
N ASP A 124 -0.88 -0.20 1.06
CA ASP A 124 -2.25 0.16 0.67
C ASP A 124 -2.25 1.44 -0.18
N ILE A 125 -2.67 1.31 -1.44
CA ILE A 125 -2.77 2.43 -2.40
C ILE A 125 -4.21 2.87 -2.67
N THR A 126 -5.17 2.47 -1.83
CA THR A 126 -6.60 2.76 -1.99
C THR A 126 -6.90 4.25 -1.92
N TYR A 127 -6.26 4.94 -0.99
CA TYR A 127 -6.46 6.36 -0.74
C TYR A 127 -5.22 7.14 -1.13
N GLY A 128 -5.43 8.40 -1.52
CA GLY A 128 -4.35 9.32 -1.85
C GLY A 128 -4.49 9.89 -3.26
N PRO A 129 -3.62 10.85 -3.62
CA PRO A 129 -3.59 11.41 -4.95
C PRO A 129 -2.96 10.44 -5.96
N LYS A 130 -3.23 10.63 -7.25
CA LYS A 130 -2.90 9.67 -8.32
C LYS A 130 -1.39 9.51 -8.58
N ASP A 131 -0.60 10.50 -8.17
CA ASP A 131 0.86 10.49 -8.22
C ASP A 131 1.48 9.67 -7.09
N LEU A 132 0.78 9.47 -5.97
CA LEU A 132 1.31 8.79 -4.80
C LEU A 132 1.72 7.32 -5.08
N PRO A 133 0.92 6.50 -5.79
CA PRO A 133 1.37 5.15 -6.17
C PRO A 133 2.68 5.14 -6.96
N ILE A 134 2.94 6.16 -7.78
CA ILE A 134 4.19 6.26 -8.56
C ILE A 134 5.38 6.47 -7.62
N VAL A 135 5.25 7.37 -6.66
CA VAL A 135 6.29 7.64 -5.64
C VAL A 135 6.54 6.38 -4.80
N ILE A 136 5.46 5.74 -4.33
CA ILE A 136 5.57 4.52 -3.52
C ILE A 136 6.23 3.40 -4.33
N PHE A 137 5.80 3.13 -5.57
CA PHE A 137 6.40 2.07 -6.39
C PHE A 137 7.89 2.32 -6.63
N THR A 138 8.28 3.59 -6.82
CA THR A 138 9.69 3.95 -6.97
C THR A 138 10.47 3.67 -5.68
N ALA A 139 9.90 3.96 -4.50
CA ALA A 139 10.50 3.62 -3.20
C ALA A 139 10.58 2.11 -2.98
N LEU A 140 9.54 1.35 -3.35
CA LEU A 140 9.54 -0.12 -3.27
C LEU A 140 10.62 -0.74 -4.16
N SER A 141 10.78 -0.24 -5.39
CA SER A 141 11.87 -0.68 -6.28
C SER A 141 13.25 -0.39 -5.71
N PHE A 142 13.42 0.71 -4.96
CA PHE A 142 14.66 0.96 -4.23
C PHE A 142 14.84 -0.06 -3.10
N ALA A 143 13.81 -0.29 -2.30
CA ALA A 143 13.85 -1.21 -1.16
C ALA A 143 14.16 -2.66 -1.60
N GLU A 144 13.48 -3.15 -2.62
CA GLU A 144 13.72 -4.47 -3.21
C GLU A 144 15.17 -4.60 -3.71
N LYS A 145 15.65 -3.60 -4.45
CA LYS A 145 16.96 -3.66 -5.11
C LYS A 145 18.14 -3.46 -4.16
N PHE A 146 18.01 -2.59 -3.17
CA PHE A 146 19.14 -2.11 -2.37
C PHE A 146 19.02 -2.44 -0.88
N LEU A 147 17.81 -2.60 -0.37
CA LEU A 147 17.55 -2.93 1.04
C LEU A 147 17.23 -4.41 1.25
N LYS A 148 17.30 -5.25 0.21
CA LYS A 148 16.98 -6.69 0.28
C LYS A 148 15.57 -6.97 0.80
N CYS A 149 14.65 -6.03 0.59
CA CYS A 149 13.27 -6.19 1.03
C CYS A 149 12.50 -7.12 0.09
N GLU A 150 11.49 -7.79 0.63
CA GLU A 150 10.49 -8.50 -0.15
C GLU A 150 9.22 -7.66 -0.23
N ILE A 151 8.71 -7.42 -1.44
CA ILE A 151 7.44 -6.71 -1.63
C ILE A 151 6.34 -7.76 -1.69
N GLU A 152 5.65 -7.98 -0.57
CA GLU A 152 4.69 -9.09 -0.44
C GLU A 152 3.37 -8.78 -1.15
N ASN A 153 2.76 -7.64 -0.83
CA ASN A 153 1.45 -7.26 -1.36
C ASN A 153 1.34 -5.75 -1.54
N ILE A 154 0.62 -5.36 -2.59
CA ILE A 154 0.19 -3.99 -2.81
C ILE A 154 -1.31 -4.06 -2.98
N VAL A 155 -2.08 -3.58 -2.02
CA VAL A 155 -3.53 -3.70 -2.01
C VAL A 155 -4.20 -2.43 -2.50
N TYR A 156 -5.31 -2.63 -3.21
CA TYR A 156 -6.22 -1.56 -3.60
C TYR A 156 -7.67 -1.97 -3.31
N GLY A 157 -8.40 -1.11 -2.60
CA GLY A 157 -9.82 -1.25 -2.33
C GLY A 157 -10.66 -0.65 -3.45
N GLN A 158 -11.33 -1.49 -4.23
CA GLN A 158 -12.36 -1.05 -5.16
C GLN A 158 -13.70 -0.97 -4.43
N ALA A 159 -14.43 0.13 -4.59
CA ALA A 159 -15.76 0.30 -4.02
C ALA A 159 -16.78 0.71 -5.08
N THR A 160 -17.96 0.10 -5.03
CA THR A 160 -19.13 0.50 -5.81
C THR A 160 -20.04 1.36 -4.95
N PHE A 161 -20.55 2.45 -5.51
CA PHE A 161 -21.33 3.45 -4.78
C PHE A 161 -22.75 3.57 -5.35
N GLU A 162 -23.74 3.62 -4.47
CA GLU A 162 -25.10 4.10 -4.76
C GLU A 162 -25.31 5.42 -4.00
N GLY A 163 -25.20 6.54 -4.71
CA GLY A 163 -25.07 7.86 -4.08
C GLY A 163 -23.79 7.92 -3.24
N ASP A 164 -23.91 8.31 -1.96
CA ASP A 164 -22.78 8.40 -1.03
C ASP A 164 -22.53 7.10 -0.23
N LYS A 165 -23.29 6.03 -0.51
CA LYS A 165 -23.17 4.76 0.22
C LYS A 165 -22.37 3.75 -0.57
N VAL A 166 -21.41 3.12 0.10
CA VAL A 166 -20.72 1.95 -0.44
C VAL A 166 -21.65 0.75 -0.36
N VAL A 167 -21.89 0.10 -1.51
CA VAL A 167 -22.75 -1.09 -1.62
C VAL A 167 -21.96 -2.37 -1.83
N GLU A 168 -20.76 -2.25 -2.37
CA GLU A 168 -19.85 -3.38 -2.58
C GLU A 168 -18.41 -2.90 -2.41
N SER A 169 -17.56 -3.75 -1.83
CA SER A 169 -16.12 -3.48 -1.70
C SER A 169 -15.30 -4.73 -1.98
N ARG A 170 -14.25 -4.55 -2.77
CA ARG A 170 -13.34 -5.61 -3.19
C ARG A 170 -11.91 -5.19 -2.86
N ILE A 171 -11.10 -6.14 -2.42
CA ILE A 171 -9.66 -5.95 -2.35
C ILE A 171 -9.02 -6.54 -3.61
N CYS A 172 -8.03 -5.85 -4.14
CA CYS A 172 -7.30 -6.26 -5.34
C CYS A 172 -5.81 -6.25 -5.06
N ASP A 173 -5.10 -7.29 -5.49
CA ASP A 173 -3.64 -7.29 -5.49
C ASP A 173 -3.08 -6.56 -6.72
N MET A 174 -2.21 -5.59 -6.46
CA MET A 174 -1.57 -4.70 -7.42
C MET A 174 -0.07 -5.01 -7.58
N ILE A 175 0.45 -6.07 -6.96
CA ILE A 175 1.80 -6.58 -7.25
C ILE A 175 2.02 -6.79 -8.75
N PRO A 176 1.08 -7.36 -9.54
CA PRO A 176 1.28 -7.50 -10.98
C PRO A 176 1.55 -6.17 -11.70
N LEU A 177 0.91 -5.08 -11.27
CA LEU A 177 1.11 -3.75 -11.82
C LEU A 177 2.51 -3.20 -11.49
N TYR A 178 2.96 -3.38 -10.25
CA TYR A 178 4.32 -3.03 -9.82
C TYR A 178 5.38 -3.78 -10.65
N CYS A 179 5.18 -5.08 -10.87
CA CYS A 179 6.09 -5.95 -11.62
C CYS A 179 6.23 -5.60 -13.11
N LEU A 180 5.27 -4.90 -13.73
CA LEU A 180 5.39 -4.47 -15.14
C LEU A 180 6.63 -3.58 -15.38
N SER A 181 7.00 -2.76 -14.40
CA SER A 181 8.19 -1.93 -14.47
C SER A 181 9.47 -2.78 -14.48
N SER A 182 9.54 -3.79 -13.61
CA SER A 182 10.66 -4.74 -13.52
C SER A 182 10.82 -5.58 -14.78
N VAL A 183 9.71 -6.02 -15.41
CA VAL A 183 9.72 -6.70 -16.71
C VAL A 183 10.40 -5.82 -17.77
N THR A 184 10.02 -4.55 -17.83
CA THR A 184 10.57 -3.60 -18.81
C THR A 184 12.06 -3.35 -18.56
N ASN A 185 12.46 -3.15 -17.31
CA ASN A 185 13.85 -2.89 -16.91
C ASN A 185 14.80 -4.09 -17.11
N THR A 186 14.26 -5.30 -17.22
CA THR A 186 15.02 -6.52 -17.49
C THR A 186 15.43 -6.65 -18.96
N ILE A 187 14.68 -6.02 -19.88
CA ILE A 187 14.94 -6.10 -21.31
C ILE A 187 16.20 -5.30 -21.64
N LYS A 188 17.25 -6.00 -22.06
CA LYS A 188 18.49 -5.41 -22.61
C LYS A 188 18.57 -5.71 -24.10
N CYS A 189 18.09 -4.78 -24.92
CA CYS A 189 18.08 -4.95 -26.38
C CYS A 189 17.99 -3.60 -27.09
N ASP A 190 18.87 -3.37 -28.07
CA ASP A 190 18.89 -2.14 -28.86
C ASP A 190 18.04 -2.22 -30.14
N ASP A 191 17.52 -3.41 -30.47
CA ASP A 191 16.62 -3.61 -31.61
C ASP A 191 15.14 -3.49 -31.16
N PRO A 192 14.37 -2.52 -31.67
CA PRO A 192 13.00 -2.28 -31.21
C PRO A 192 12.04 -3.45 -31.45
N GLN A 193 12.22 -4.24 -32.52
CA GLN A 193 11.34 -5.37 -32.82
C GLN A 193 11.64 -6.57 -31.93
N LYS A 194 12.93 -6.82 -31.67
CA LYS A 194 13.38 -7.83 -30.72
C LYS A 194 12.98 -7.47 -29.30
N ALA A 195 13.09 -6.20 -28.89
CA ALA A 195 12.59 -5.73 -27.59
C ALA A 195 11.09 -5.98 -27.43
N ARG A 196 10.27 -5.66 -28.45
CA ARG A 196 8.81 -5.98 -28.44
C ARG A 196 8.54 -7.48 -28.30
N LYS A 197 9.28 -8.32 -29.00
CA LYS A 197 9.15 -9.79 -28.88
C LYS A 197 9.55 -10.28 -27.49
N MET A 198 10.63 -9.75 -26.92
CA MET A 198 11.07 -10.10 -25.56
C MET A 198 10.03 -9.70 -24.52
N LEU A 199 9.46 -8.50 -24.61
CA LEU A 199 8.39 -8.04 -23.72
C LEU A 199 7.19 -9.00 -23.77
N LYS A 200 6.73 -9.33 -24.98
CA LYS A 200 5.65 -10.29 -25.21
C LYS A 200 5.93 -11.66 -24.58
N SER A 201 7.14 -12.18 -24.76
CA SER A 201 7.55 -13.44 -24.13
C SER A 201 7.56 -13.38 -22.60
N LEU A 202 7.97 -12.26 -21.99
CA LEU A 202 7.98 -12.10 -20.53
C LEU A 202 6.55 -11.92 -19.95
N LEU A 203 5.67 -11.27 -20.70
CA LEU A 203 4.26 -11.07 -20.33
C LEU A 203 3.37 -12.27 -20.69
N SER A 204 3.92 -13.30 -21.35
CA SER A 204 3.17 -14.45 -21.86
C SER A 204 2.02 -14.10 -22.83
N ILE A 205 2.23 -13.11 -23.71
CA ILE A 205 1.26 -12.63 -24.74
C ILE A 205 1.84 -12.51 -26.15
#